data_AF-A0A378MUJ9-F1
#
_entry.id   AF-A0A378MUJ9-F1
#
_cell.length_a   1.000
_cell.length_b   1.000
_cell.length_c   1.000
_cell.angle_alpha   90.00
_cell.angle_beta   90.00
_cell.angle_gamma   90.00
#
_symmetry.space_group_name_H-M   'P 1'
#
loop_
_entity.id
_entity.type
_entity.pdbx_description
1 polymer ?
#
loop_
_entity_poly.entity_id
_entity_poly.type
_entity_poly.pdbx_seq_one_letter_code
_entity_poly.pdbx_strand_id
1 'polypeptide(L)'
;MTDAEFFFKTDLKQKLEDQLPRLETVLFQQQLGTLRDKTARIEALAGEIAKQIGADETKAKRAGLLSKCDLMTNMVFEFTDTQGVMGMHYARHDGEDEEVAVALNEQYMPRFAGDNLPNSLVACSVALADKFDTLTGIFGIGQAPKGSADPFALRRAALGSLRIIVEKNLPLDLTDLVAKSAQLFGDKLTNKDVVEDVVDFMLGRFRAWYESEGIAVDVIQAVLARRPTKPADFDARVRAVSHFRTLDSAEALAAANKRVSNILAKADIAIGDIDVSACVEPAEKALAEAVIALKAEVQPLIAQGDYTAVLDKLANLRQPVDAFFDGVMVNAEDQKLRQNRLAILSTLQGLFLQVADISLLQ
;
A
#
# COMPACT_ATOMS: atom_id res chain seq x y z
N MET A 1 3.09 -42.12 14.35
CA MET A 1 4.51 -41.70 14.49
C MET A 1 5.42 -42.45 13.51
N THR A 2 5.21 -43.74 13.26
CA THR A 2 5.97 -44.54 12.28
C THR A 2 5.90 -44.02 10.85
N ASP A 3 4.73 -43.50 10.43
CA ASP A 3 4.48 -43.20 9.02
C ASP A 3 5.07 -41.84 8.59
N ALA A 4 4.95 -40.82 9.45
CA ALA A 4 5.57 -39.51 9.22
C ALA A 4 7.11 -39.59 9.17
N GLU A 5 7.72 -40.39 10.04
CA GLU A 5 9.18 -40.61 10.01
C GLU A 5 9.61 -41.36 8.74
N PHE A 6 8.79 -42.31 8.27
CA PHE A 6 9.03 -43.02 7.03
C PHE A 6 8.99 -42.09 5.81
N PHE A 7 7.96 -41.24 5.69
CA PHE A 7 7.86 -40.28 4.59
C PHE A 7 9.00 -39.27 4.62
N PHE A 8 9.30 -38.71 5.79
CA PHE A 8 10.42 -37.78 5.95
C PHE A 8 11.76 -38.41 5.51
N LYS A 9 12.11 -39.60 6.00
CA LYS A 9 13.33 -40.31 5.60
C LYS A 9 13.35 -40.70 4.11
N THR A 10 12.18 -40.89 3.51
CA THR A 10 12.06 -41.19 2.09
C THR A 10 12.31 -39.94 1.25
N ASP A 11 11.71 -38.82 1.62
CA ASP A 11 11.88 -37.54 0.95
C ASP A 11 13.34 -37.05 1.00
N LEU A 12 14.04 -37.25 2.13
CA LEU A 12 15.46 -36.90 2.29
C LEU A 12 16.44 -37.62 1.33
N LYS A 13 15.98 -38.62 0.56
CA LYS A 13 16.82 -39.32 -0.44
C LYS A 13 17.01 -38.50 -1.72
N GLN A 14 16.22 -37.45 -1.91
CA GLN A 14 16.29 -36.53 -3.04
C GLN A 14 16.38 -35.11 -2.52
N LYS A 15 17.06 -34.22 -3.25
CA LYS A 15 17.09 -32.82 -2.86
C LYS A 15 15.73 -32.19 -3.11
N LEU A 16 15.39 -31.17 -2.33
CA LEU A 16 14.20 -30.36 -2.52
C LEU A 16 14.15 -29.75 -3.93
N GLU A 17 15.30 -29.30 -4.44
CA GLU A 17 15.41 -28.74 -5.80
C GLU A 17 15.06 -29.77 -6.89
N ASP A 18 15.30 -31.06 -6.66
CA ASP A 18 14.96 -32.13 -7.62
C ASP A 18 13.44 -32.25 -7.83
N GLN A 19 12.64 -31.64 -6.95
CA GLN A 19 11.18 -31.56 -7.09
C GLN A 19 10.72 -30.49 -8.08
N LEU A 20 11.58 -29.53 -8.47
CA LEU A 20 11.22 -28.43 -9.37
C LEU A 20 10.54 -28.88 -10.67
N PRO A 21 11.07 -29.87 -11.43
CA PRO A 21 10.42 -30.29 -12.68
C PRO A 21 9.03 -30.89 -12.45
N ARG A 22 8.78 -31.49 -11.28
CA ARG A 22 7.48 -32.09 -10.97
C ARG A 22 6.38 -31.04 -10.80
N LEU A 23 6.72 -29.78 -10.52
CA LEU A 23 5.75 -28.68 -10.46
C LEU A 23 5.07 -28.39 -11.80
N GLU A 24 5.63 -28.85 -12.93
CA GLU A 24 4.99 -28.77 -14.25
C GLU A 24 3.73 -29.63 -14.34
N THR A 25 3.63 -30.68 -13.52
CA THR A 25 2.48 -31.58 -13.50
C THR A 25 1.28 -31.02 -12.73
N VAL A 26 1.49 -29.95 -11.95
CA VAL A 26 0.45 -29.36 -11.10
C VAL A 26 -0.05 -28.08 -11.75
N LEU A 27 -1.33 -28.07 -12.15
CA LEU A 27 -1.97 -26.89 -12.70
C LEU A 27 -2.18 -25.85 -11.59
N PHE A 28 -1.64 -24.64 -11.76
CA PHE A 28 -1.97 -23.52 -10.90
C PHE A 28 -3.34 -22.96 -11.27
N GLN A 29 -3.52 -22.61 -12.54
CA GLN A 29 -4.77 -22.09 -13.09
C GLN A 29 -4.75 -22.26 -14.62
N GLN A 30 -5.87 -22.68 -15.24
CA GLN A 30 -5.94 -23.05 -16.68
C GLN A 30 -5.34 -22.04 -17.67
N GLN A 31 -5.53 -20.74 -17.44
CA GLN A 31 -5.02 -19.65 -18.28
C GLN A 31 -3.63 -19.17 -17.85
N LEU A 32 -3.24 -19.40 -16.59
CA LEU A 32 -1.98 -18.90 -16.03
C LEU A 32 -0.84 -19.92 -16.08
N GLY A 33 -1.16 -21.21 -16.22
CA GLY A 33 -0.22 -22.31 -16.35
C GLY A 33 -0.06 -23.15 -15.09
N THR A 34 1.14 -23.68 -14.91
CA THR A 34 1.51 -24.66 -13.88
C THR A 34 2.07 -23.98 -12.62
N LEU A 35 2.27 -24.76 -11.54
CA LEU A 35 3.03 -24.28 -10.39
C LEU A 35 4.49 -23.98 -10.76
N ARG A 36 5.08 -24.68 -11.74
CA ARG A 36 6.42 -24.34 -12.24
C ARG A 36 6.48 -22.93 -12.84
N ASP A 37 5.47 -22.57 -13.63
CA ASP A 37 5.32 -21.23 -14.20
C ASP A 37 5.15 -20.18 -13.10
N LYS A 38 4.34 -20.49 -12.09
CA LYS A 38 4.13 -19.62 -10.93
C LYS A 38 5.43 -19.38 -10.17
N THR A 39 6.15 -20.44 -9.84
CA THR A 39 7.43 -20.38 -9.13
C THR A 39 8.46 -19.56 -9.90
N ALA A 40 8.52 -19.64 -11.23
CA ALA A 40 9.42 -18.79 -12.03
C ALA A 40 9.09 -17.30 -11.89
N ARG A 41 7.80 -16.95 -11.85
CA ARG A 41 7.36 -15.56 -11.62
C ARG A 41 7.64 -15.11 -10.18
N ILE A 42 7.44 -15.99 -9.20
CA ILE A 42 7.78 -15.71 -7.79
C ILE A 42 9.28 -15.47 -7.64
N GLU A 43 10.14 -16.29 -8.22
CA GLU A 43 11.59 -16.09 -8.24
C GLU A 43 11.95 -14.69 -8.76
N ALA A 44 11.45 -14.35 -9.95
CA ALA A 44 11.75 -13.07 -10.58
C ALA A 44 11.22 -11.88 -9.76
N LEU A 45 9.98 -11.96 -9.27
CA LEU A 45 9.34 -10.88 -8.50
C LEU A 45 9.94 -10.74 -7.11
N ALA A 46 10.30 -11.83 -6.43
CA ALA A 46 10.98 -11.80 -5.13
C ALA A 46 12.35 -11.14 -5.26
N GLY A 47 13.10 -11.40 -6.33
CA GLY A 47 14.35 -10.71 -6.61
C GLY A 47 14.18 -9.21 -6.82
N GLU A 48 13.11 -8.79 -7.50
CA GLU A 48 12.79 -7.37 -7.69
C GLU A 48 12.41 -6.69 -6.37
N ILE A 49 11.54 -7.32 -5.58
CA ILE A 49 11.13 -6.81 -4.26
C ILE A 49 12.33 -6.71 -3.34
N ALA A 50 13.21 -7.72 -3.33
CA ALA A 50 14.43 -7.73 -2.52
C ALA A 50 15.32 -6.52 -2.77
N LYS A 51 15.52 -6.12 -4.05
CA LYS A 51 16.28 -4.91 -4.39
C LYS A 51 15.67 -3.65 -3.78
N GLN A 52 14.36 -3.51 -3.86
CA GLN A 52 13.66 -2.32 -3.40
C GLN A 52 13.68 -2.19 -1.87
N ILE A 53 13.61 -3.32 -1.15
CA ILE A 53 13.58 -3.32 0.31
C ILE A 53 14.96 -3.54 0.96
N GLY A 54 16.03 -3.69 0.17
CA GLY A 54 17.39 -3.90 0.68
C GLY A 54 17.68 -5.31 1.20
N ALA A 55 16.95 -6.32 0.73
CA ALA A 55 17.24 -7.73 1.02
C ALA A 55 18.30 -8.30 0.07
N ASP A 56 18.86 -9.48 0.40
CA ASP A 56 19.72 -10.22 -0.52
C ASP A 56 18.90 -10.76 -1.71
N GLU A 57 19.10 -10.17 -2.89
CA GLU A 57 18.42 -10.57 -4.13
C GLU A 57 18.67 -12.04 -4.50
N THR A 58 19.90 -12.54 -4.29
CA THR A 58 20.27 -13.90 -4.68
C THR A 58 19.53 -14.90 -3.81
N LYS A 59 19.49 -14.66 -2.50
CA LYS A 59 18.73 -15.48 -1.56
C LYS A 59 17.22 -15.40 -1.80
N ALA A 60 16.68 -14.21 -2.08
CA ALA A 60 15.26 -14.05 -2.38
C ALA A 60 14.84 -14.80 -3.65
N LYS A 61 15.65 -14.74 -4.71
CA LYS A 61 15.44 -15.55 -5.92
C LYS A 61 15.53 -17.04 -5.62
N ARG A 62 16.57 -17.47 -4.90
CA ARG A 62 16.76 -18.89 -4.54
C ARG A 62 15.56 -19.42 -3.75
N ALA A 63 15.09 -18.68 -2.75
CA ALA A 63 13.92 -19.02 -1.97
C ALA A 63 12.63 -19.01 -2.82
N GLY A 64 12.48 -18.01 -3.71
CA GLY A 64 11.36 -17.95 -4.65
C GLY A 64 11.31 -19.15 -5.59
N LEU A 65 12.46 -19.60 -6.10
CA LEU A 65 12.60 -20.80 -6.93
C LEU A 65 12.20 -22.06 -6.16
N LEU A 66 12.63 -22.23 -4.91
CA LEU A 66 12.32 -23.43 -4.13
C LEU A 66 10.94 -23.40 -3.46
N SER A 67 10.24 -22.26 -3.51
CA SER A 67 9.05 -21.95 -2.71
C SER A 67 7.95 -23.01 -2.73
N LYS A 68 7.69 -23.65 -3.88
CA LYS A 68 6.59 -24.63 -4.01
C LYS A 68 7.05 -26.08 -4.10
N CYS A 69 8.35 -26.35 -3.98
CA CYS A 69 8.91 -27.69 -4.18
C CYS A 69 8.43 -28.71 -3.15
N ASP A 70 8.17 -28.27 -1.92
CA ASP A 70 7.74 -29.14 -0.84
C ASP A 70 6.35 -29.75 -1.07
N LEU A 71 5.50 -29.09 -1.88
CA LEU A 71 4.19 -29.61 -2.29
C LEU A 71 4.28 -30.93 -3.06
N MET A 72 5.46 -31.28 -3.60
CA MET A 72 5.69 -32.54 -4.33
C MET A 72 6.26 -33.66 -3.45
N THR A 73 6.52 -33.38 -2.17
CA THR A 73 7.09 -34.34 -1.23
C THR A 73 6.01 -35.26 -0.66
N ASN A 74 6.37 -36.49 -0.30
CA ASN A 74 5.40 -37.45 0.23
C ASN A 74 4.85 -36.98 1.57
N MET A 75 5.69 -36.34 2.39
CA MET A 75 5.29 -35.78 3.68
C MET A 75 4.18 -34.74 3.54
N VAL A 76 4.29 -33.80 2.60
CA VAL A 76 3.27 -32.77 2.40
C VAL A 76 2.03 -33.32 1.71
N PHE A 77 2.17 -34.34 0.85
CA PHE A 77 1.02 -35.03 0.26
C PHE A 77 0.15 -35.72 1.32
N GLU A 78 0.78 -36.40 2.28
CA GLU A 78 0.06 -37.07 3.38
C GLU A 78 -0.39 -36.09 4.47
N PHE A 79 0.43 -35.08 4.78
CA PHE A 79 0.20 -34.11 5.85
C PHE A 79 0.25 -32.68 5.31
N THR A 80 -0.80 -32.26 4.62
CA THR A 80 -0.86 -30.95 3.92
C THR A 80 -0.60 -29.74 4.82
N ASP A 81 -0.91 -29.85 6.11
CA ASP A 81 -0.68 -28.78 7.10
C ASP A 81 0.80 -28.54 7.40
N THR A 82 1.69 -29.42 6.93
CA THR A 82 3.15 -29.32 7.12
C THR A 82 3.86 -28.57 6.00
N GLN A 83 3.14 -28.11 4.98
CA GLN A 83 3.69 -27.26 3.92
C GLN A 83 4.40 -26.02 4.50
N GLY A 84 5.44 -25.57 3.82
CA GLY A 84 6.37 -24.54 4.26
C GLY A 84 7.34 -25.04 5.34
N VAL A 85 6.83 -25.63 6.42
CA VAL A 85 7.66 -26.17 7.51
C VAL A 85 8.57 -27.29 6.98
N MET A 86 8.02 -28.23 6.21
CA MET A 86 8.81 -29.29 5.61
C MET A 86 9.78 -28.75 4.57
N GLY A 87 9.36 -27.81 3.72
CA GLY A 87 10.25 -27.14 2.77
C GLY A 87 11.48 -26.53 3.45
N MET A 88 11.31 -25.83 4.57
CA MET A 88 12.41 -25.29 5.38
C MET A 88 13.34 -26.40 5.90
N HIS A 89 12.80 -27.49 6.44
CA HIS A 89 13.62 -28.59 6.95
C HIS A 89 14.41 -29.31 5.84
N TYR A 90 13.79 -29.52 4.68
CA TYR A 90 14.46 -30.11 3.51
C TYR A 90 15.56 -29.20 2.97
N ALA A 91 15.28 -27.89 2.81
CA ALA A 91 16.29 -26.93 2.38
C ALA A 91 17.50 -26.86 3.34
N ARG A 92 17.27 -26.87 4.66
CA ARG A 92 18.34 -26.96 5.66
C ARG A 92 19.16 -28.25 5.52
N HIS A 93 18.49 -29.37 5.30
CA HIS A 93 19.16 -30.65 5.11
C HIS A 93 20.05 -30.65 3.86
N ASP A 94 19.58 -30.01 2.78
CA ASP A 94 20.30 -29.93 1.50
C ASP A 94 21.45 -28.90 1.52
N GLY A 95 21.60 -28.13 2.61
CA GLY A 95 22.66 -27.15 2.78
C GLY A 95 22.36 -25.77 2.19
N GLU A 96 21.08 -25.44 1.98
CA GLU A 96 20.69 -24.07 1.62
C GLU A 96 21.02 -23.09 2.75
N ASP A 97 21.19 -21.82 2.38
CA ASP A 97 21.36 -20.73 3.35
C ASP A 97 20.15 -20.65 4.31
N GLU A 98 20.40 -20.31 5.58
CA GLU A 98 19.36 -20.31 6.61
C GLU A 98 18.23 -19.33 6.29
N GLU A 99 18.51 -18.17 5.69
CA GLU A 99 17.46 -17.22 5.30
C GLU A 99 16.62 -17.74 4.14
N VAL A 100 17.22 -18.51 3.23
CA VAL A 100 16.51 -19.19 2.13
C VAL A 100 15.56 -20.23 2.72
N ALA A 101 16.07 -21.10 3.61
CA ALA A 101 15.26 -22.15 4.21
C ALA A 101 14.09 -21.58 5.03
N VAL A 102 14.34 -20.57 5.88
CA VAL A 102 13.29 -19.91 6.66
C VAL A 102 12.24 -19.26 5.77
N ALA A 103 12.65 -18.63 4.66
CA ALA A 103 11.72 -18.04 3.70
C ALA A 103 10.75 -19.07 3.09
N LEU A 104 11.15 -20.33 2.93
CA LEU A 104 10.25 -21.39 2.44
C LEU A 104 9.11 -21.68 3.41
N ASN A 105 9.33 -21.54 4.71
CA ASN A 105 8.25 -21.63 5.71
C ASN A 105 7.41 -20.35 5.74
N GLU A 106 8.07 -19.20 5.81
CA GLU A 106 7.41 -17.92 6.05
C GLU A 106 6.70 -17.32 4.82
N GLN A 107 6.93 -17.84 3.60
CA GLN A 107 6.25 -17.35 2.38
C GLN A 107 4.70 -17.34 2.49
N TYR A 108 4.14 -18.25 3.28
CA TYR A 108 2.69 -18.39 3.46
C TYR A 108 2.14 -17.37 4.45
N MET A 109 2.99 -16.68 5.21
CA MET A 109 2.59 -15.70 6.21
C MET A 109 2.19 -14.35 5.58
N PRO A 110 1.29 -13.58 6.22
CA PRO A 110 0.35 -14.07 7.24
C PRO A 110 -0.71 -14.98 6.61
N ARG A 111 -0.99 -16.13 7.24
CA ARG A 111 -1.94 -17.15 6.74
C ARG A 111 -3.39 -16.84 7.08
N PHE A 112 -3.64 -16.01 8.09
CA PHE A 112 -4.97 -15.57 8.53
C PHE A 112 -4.87 -14.20 9.21
N ALA A 113 -6.01 -13.59 9.51
CA ALA A 113 -6.05 -12.29 10.18
C ALA A 113 -5.40 -12.38 11.58
N GLY A 114 -4.42 -11.52 11.86
CA GLY A 114 -3.66 -11.55 13.11
C GLY A 114 -2.53 -12.58 13.17
N ASP A 115 -2.26 -13.35 12.10
CA ASP A 115 -1.08 -14.22 12.04
C ASP A 115 0.22 -13.38 12.04
N ASN A 116 1.31 -14.04 12.41
CA ASN A 116 2.65 -13.45 12.38
C ASN A 116 3.04 -13.06 10.95
N LEU A 117 3.92 -12.08 10.84
CA LEU A 117 4.53 -11.67 9.57
C LEU A 117 5.88 -12.39 9.37
N PRO A 118 6.35 -12.53 8.13
CA PRO A 118 7.71 -12.98 7.87
C PRO A 118 8.74 -12.14 8.65
N ASN A 119 9.77 -12.79 9.18
CA ASN A 119 10.76 -12.15 10.03
C ASN A 119 11.82 -11.43 9.21
N SER A 120 12.43 -12.11 8.24
CA SER A 120 13.51 -11.57 7.40
C SER A 120 12.99 -10.86 6.15
N LEU A 121 13.79 -9.96 5.59
CA LEU A 121 13.45 -9.28 4.33
C LEU A 121 13.45 -10.24 3.13
N VAL A 122 14.28 -11.29 3.17
CA VAL A 122 14.24 -12.39 2.18
C VAL A 122 12.87 -13.08 2.21
N ALA A 123 12.39 -13.43 3.39
CA ALA A 123 11.07 -14.05 3.55
C ALA A 123 9.92 -13.10 3.18
N CYS A 124 10.02 -11.81 3.54
CA CYS A 124 9.06 -10.79 3.10
C CYS A 124 8.99 -10.72 1.57
N SER A 125 10.13 -10.78 0.88
CA SER A 125 10.19 -10.71 -0.58
C SER A 125 9.44 -11.86 -1.24
N VAL A 126 9.64 -13.09 -0.77
CA VAL A 126 8.94 -14.29 -1.31
C VAL A 126 7.45 -14.27 -0.97
N ALA A 127 7.10 -13.92 0.27
CA ALA A 127 5.71 -13.85 0.72
C ALA A 127 4.88 -12.82 -0.05
N LEU A 128 5.48 -11.65 -0.35
CA LEU A 128 4.88 -10.62 -1.18
C LEU A 128 4.80 -11.07 -2.64
N ALA A 129 5.86 -11.63 -3.19
CA ALA A 129 5.89 -12.11 -4.58
C ALA A 129 4.77 -13.12 -4.87
N ASP A 130 4.54 -14.11 -4.01
CA ASP A 130 3.48 -15.10 -4.16
C ASP A 130 2.07 -14.47 -4.13
N LYS A 131 1.86 -13.50 -3.23
CA LYS A 131 0.58 -12.81 -3.09
C LYS A 131 0.31 -11.88 -4.28
N PHE A 132 1.28 -11.10 -4.71
CA PHE A 132 1.15 -10.21 -5.87
C PHE A 132 1.02 -10.98 -7.18
N ASP A 133 1.74 -12.11 -7.36
CA ASP A 133 1.54 -13.02 -8.50
C ASP A 133 0.08 -13.49 -8.57
N THR A 134 -0.46 -13.97 -7.44
CA THR A 134 -1.83 -14.48 -7.39
C THR A 134 -2.85 -13.37 -7.62
N LEU A 135 -2.71 -12.21 -6.96
CA LEU A 135 -3.59 -11.06 -7.15
C LEU A 135 -3.62 -10.63 -8.61
N THR A 136 -2.45 -10.39 -9.19
CA THR A 136 -2.30 -9.89 -10.56
C THR A 136 -2.80 -10.89 -11.58
N GLY A 137 -2.41 -12.17 -11.45
CA GLY A 137 -2.83 -13.21 -12.35
C GLY A 137 -4.35 -13.41 -12.38
N ILE A 138 -4.98 -13.51 -11.20
CA ILE A 138 -6.42 -13.79 -11.07
C ILE A 138 -7.27 -12.59 -11.52
N PHE A 139 -6.88 -11.36 -11.20
CA PHE A 139 -7.52 -10.17 -11.76
C PHE A 139 -7.29 -10.05 -13.27
N GLY A 140 -6.10 -10.38 -13.75
CA GLY A 140 -5.71 -10.29 -15.16
C GLY A 140 -6.52 -11.20 -16.08
N ILE A 141 -7.06 -12.31 -15.57
CA ILE A 141 -7.94 -13.23 -16.31
C ILE A 141 -9.44 -13.03 -15.98
N GLY A 142 -9.80 -11.93 -15.33
CA GLY A 142 -11.19 -11.57 -15.04
C GLY A 142 -11.87 -12.42 -13.96
N GLN A 143 -11.10 -13.07 -13.08
CA GLN A 143 -11.59 -13.93 -11.99
C GLN A 143 -11.53 -13.26 -10.62
N ALA A 144 -11.58 -11.92 -10.57
CA ALA A 144 -11.64 -11.16 -9.33
C ALA A 144 -12.85 -11.58 -8.44
N PRO A 145 -12.73 -11.50 -7.10
CA PRO A 145 -13.79 -11.87 -6.16
C PRO A 145 -15.08 -11.09 -6.42
N LYS A 146 -16.22 -11.79 -6.46
CA LYS A 146 -17.56 -11.20 -6.63
C LYS A 146 -18.43 -11.51 -5.41
N GLY A 147 -19.11 -10.49 -4.88
CA GLY A 147 -19.95 -10.65 -3.69
C GLY A 147 -19.16 -11.21 -2.50
N SER A 148 -19.69 -12.22 -1.81
CA SER A 148 -19.01 -12.89 -0.69
C SER A 148 -17.97 -13.94 -1.11
N ALA A 149 -18.00 -14.42 -2.37
CA ALA A 149 -17.11 -15.48 -2.83
C ALA A 149 -15.67 -14.95 -3.01
N ASP A 150 -14.68 -15.75 -2.60
CA ASP A 150 -13.26 -15.50 -2.80
C ASP A 150 -12.49 -16.84 -2.93
N PRO A 151 -12.65 -17.55 -4.06
CA PRO A 151 -12.11 -18.91 -4.23
C PRO A 151 -10.58 -18.96 -4.22
N PHE A 152 -9.90 -17.86 -4.52
CA PHE A 152 -8.44 -17.75 -4.53
C PHE A 152 -7.88 -17.00 -3.31
N ALA A 153 -8.72 -16.72 -2.30
CA ALA A 153 -8.36 -16.00 -1.08
C ALA A 153 -7.67 -14.63 -1.33
N LEU A 154 -8.06 -13.91 -2.39
CA LEU A 154 -7.45 -12.64 -2.77
C LEU A 154 -7.62 -11.55 -1.72
N ARG A 155 -8.75 -11.52 -0.98
CA ARG A 155 -8.94 -10.56 0.13
C ARG A 155 -7.90 -10.76 1.22
N ARG A 156 -7.60 -12.03 1.52
CA ARG A 156 -6.59 -12.42 2.50
C ARG A 156 -5.19 -12.11 1.99
N ALA A 157 -4.90 -12.42 0.72
CA ALA A 157 -3.63 -12.08 0.09
C ALA A 157 -3.37 -10.57 0.11
N ALA A 158 -4.36 -9.77 -0.30
CA ALA A 158 -4.27 -8.31 -0.29
C ALA A 158 -4.01 -7.76 1.12
N LEU A 159 -4.82 -8.14 2.11
CA LEU A 159 -4.62 -7.69 3.49
C LEU A 159 -3.26 -8.14 4.03
N GLY A 160 -2.86 -9.38 3.76
CA GLY A 160 -1.55 -9.89 4.17
C GLY A 160 -0.38 -9.12 3.56
N SER A 161 -0.45 -8.77 2.27
CA SER A 161 0.56 -7.94 1.63
C SER A 161 0.62 -6.54 2.23
N LEU A 162 -0.53 -5.91 2.46
CA LEU A 162 -0.58 -4.58 3.08
C LEU A 162 0.03 -4.59 4.48
N ARG A 163 -0.31 -5.59 5.31
CA ARG A 163 0.26 -5.75 6.64
C ARG A 163 1.78 -5.92 6.60
N ILE A 164 2.30 -6.76 5.71
CA ILE A 164 3.76 -6.92 5.55
C ILE A 164 4.40 -5.57 5.21
N ILE A 165 3.86 -4.83 4.24
CA ILE A 165 4.46 -3.56 3.80
C ILE A 165 4.38 -2.49 4.89
N VAL A 166 3.23 -2.34 5.54
CA VAL A 166 3.00 -1.32 6.58
C VAL A 166 3.76 -1.63 7.86
N GLU A 167 3.57 -2.81 8.45
CA GLU A 167 4.14 -3.14 9.76
C GLU A 167 5.66 -3.30 9.72
N LYS A 168 6.24 -3.61 8.54
CA LYS A 168 7.70 -3.62 8.31
C LYS A 168 8.22 -2.30 7.72
N ASN A 169 7.35 -1.32 7.49
CA ASN A 169 7.66 -0.02 6.90
C ASN A 169 8.48 -0.13 5.60
N LEU A 170 8.04 -0.99 4.68
CA LEU A 170 8.75 -1.25 3.42
C LEU A 170 8.47 -0.14 2.40
N PRO A 171 9.48 0.35 1.67
CA PRO A 171 9.36 1.45 0.71
C PRO A 171 8.80 0.99 -0.65
N LEU A 172 7.67 0.27 -0.63
CA LEU A 172 7.09 -0.36 -1.81
C LEU A 172 5.86 0.40 -2.31
N ASP A 173 5.74 0.51 -3.63
CA ASP A 173 4.56 1.06 -4.31
C ASP A 173 3.72 -0.06 -4.93
N LEU A 174 2.41 -0.06 -4.67
CA LEU A 174 1.50 -1.09 -5.17
C LEU A 174 1.44 -1.09 -6.71
N THR A 175 1.44 0.08 -7.34
CA THR A 175 1.38 0.22 -8.80
C THR A 175 2.61 -0.42 -9.44
N ASP A 176 3.80 -0.12 -8.91
CA ASP A 176 5.06 -0.67 -9.42
C ASP A 176 5.12 -2.20 -9.27
N LEU A 177 4.69 -2.72 -8.12
CA LEU A 177 4.67 -4.16 -7.86
C LEU A 177 3.70 -4.91 -8.77
N VAL A 178 2.49 -4.40 -8.93
CA VAL A 178 1.48 -5.01 -9.80
C VAL A 178 1.88 -4.89 -11.26
N ALA A 179 2.40 -3.74 -11.69
CA ALA A 179 2.91 -3.56 -13.05
C ALA A 179 4.05 -4.55 -13.36
N LYS A 180 4.98 -4.73 -12.41
CA LYS A 180 6.06 -5.73 -12.56
C LYS A 180 5.51 -7.15 -12.63
N SER A 181 4.57 -7.50 -11.75
CA SER A 181 3.93 -8.81 -11.76
C SER A 181 3.21 -9.06 -13.09
N ALA A 182 2.48 -8.08 -13.61
CA ALA A 182 1.75 -8.17 -14.87
C ALA A 182 2.69 -8.42 -16.05
N GLN A 183 3.84 -7.75 -16.09
CA GLN A 183 4.88 -7.99 -17.11
C GLN A 183 5.37 -9.45 -17.11
N LEU A 184 5.50 -10.08 -15.93
CA LEU A 184 5.97 -11.47 -15.81
C LEU A 184 4.95 -12.50 -16.32
N PHE A 185 3.68 -12.11 -16.49
CA PHE A 185 2.67 -12.96 -17.12
C PHE A 185 2.70 -12.90 -18.66
N GLY A 186 3.38 -11.91 -19.26
CA GLY A 186 3.38 -11.70 -20.71
C GLY A 186 1.96 -11.53 -21.26
N ASP A 187 1.66 -12.20 -22.36
CA ASP A 187 0.38 -12.08 -23.06
C ASP A 187 -0.78 -12.87 -22.42
N LYS A 188 -0.57 -13.49 -21.25
CA LYS A 188 -1.59 -14.32 -20.58
C LYS A 188 -2.74 -13.49 -19.97
N LEU A 189 -2.53 -12.21 -19.69
CA LEU A 189 -3.53 -11.37 -19.03
C LEU A 189 -4.43 -10.70 -20.07
N THR A 190 -5.74 -10.91 -19.93
CA THR A 190 -6.76 -10.34 -20.83
C THR A 190 -7.27 -8.98 -20.37
N ASN A 191 -7.19 -8.69 -19.07
CA ASN A 191 -7.61 -7.43 -18.48
C ASN A 191 -6.51 -6.36 -18.65
N LYS A 192 -6.82 -5.30 -19.41
CA LYS A 192 -5.90 -4.20 -19.68
C LYS A 192 -5.74 -3.25 -18.49
N ASP A 193 -6.73 -3.22 -17.60
CA ASP A 193 -6.78 -2.33 -16.44
C ASP A 193 -6.35 -3.08 -15.16
N VAL A 194 -5.69 -4.23 -15.30
CA VAL A 194 -5.29 -5.11 -14.17
C VAL A 194 -4.50 -4.38 -13.08
N VAL A 195 -3.67 -3.40 -13.47
CA VAL A 195 -2.88 -2.62 -12.49
C VAL A 195 -3.81 -1.78 -11.61
N GLU A 196 -4.67 -0.97 -12.21
CA GLU A 196 -5.63 -0.13 -11.48
C GLU A 196 -6.60 -0.98 -10.66
N ASP A 197 -7.16 -2.05 -11.24
CA ASP A 197 -8.14 -2.91 -10.55
C ASP A 197 -7.56 -3.55 -9.28
N VAL A 198 -6.31 -4.05 -9.35
CA VAL A 198 -5.65 -4.65 -8.18
C VAL A 198 -5.30 -3.58 -7.15
N VAL A 199 -4.78 -2.43 -7.58
CA VAL A 199 -4.47 -1.31 -6.68
C VAL A 199 -5.74 -0.84 -5.96
N ASP A 200 -6.85 -0.62 -6.67
CA ASP A 200 -8.15 -0.26 -6.10
C ASP A 200 -8.65 -1.30 -5.11
N PHE A 201 -8.54 -2.58 -5.48
CA PHE A 201 -8.93 -3.67 -4.60
C PHE A 201 -8.13 -3.66 -3.29
N MET A 202 -6.82 -3.42 -3.37
CA MET A 202 -5.91 -3.34 -2.22
C MET A 202 -6.19 -2.09 -1.38
N LEU A 203 -6.27 -0.90 -1.97
CA LEU A 203 -6.62 0.34 -1.25
C LEU A 203 -7.96 0.21 -0.52
N GLY A 204 -8.94 -0.45 -1.14
CA GLY A 204 -10.23 -0.75 -0.53
C GLY A 204 -10.17 -1.71 0.68
N ARG A 205 -9.02 -2.32 1.00
CA ARG A 205 -8.84 -3.14 2.22
C ARG A 205 -8.47 -2.32 3.44
N PHE A 206 -7.83 -1.17 3.25
CA PHE A 206 -7.43 -0.32 4.38
C PHE A 206 -8.59 0.07 5.26
N ARG A 207 -9.76 0.37 4.66
CA ARG A 207 -10.96 0.74 5.40
C ARG A 207 -11.32 -0.26 6.49
N ALA A 208 -11.59 -1.51 6.12
CA ALA A 208 -11.99 -2.54 7.08
C ALA A 208 -10.89 -2.82 8.11
N TRP A 209 -9.61 -2.76 7.70
CA TRP A 209 -8.49 -2.98 8.60
C TRP A 209 -8.37 -1.87 9.65
N TYR A 210 -8.27 -0.60 9.25
CA TYR A 210 -8.13 0.51 10.20
C TYR A 210 -9.39 0.74 11.05
N GLU A 211 -10.59 0.46 10.52
CA GLU A 211 -11.81 0.46 11.33
C GLU A 211 -11.72 -0.57 12.47
N SER A 212 -11.15 -1.76 12.21
CA SER A 212 -10.93 -2.77 13.26
C SER A 212 -9.87 -2.37 14.30
N GLU A 213 -8.98 -1.43 13.96
CA GLU A 213 -8.03 -0.81 14.89
C GLU A 213 -8.62 0.39 15.65
N GLY A 214 -9.88 0.73 15.40
CA GLY A 214 -10.57 1.86 16.05
C GLY A 214 -10.27 3.22 15.43
N ILE A 215 -9.66 3.27 14.24
CA ILE A 215 -9.51 4.51 13.49
C ILE A 215 -10.86 4.93 12.92
N ALA A 216 -11.17 6.21 13.05
CA ALA A 216 -12.44 6.75 12.57
C ALA A 216 -12.56 6.70 11.04
N VAL A 217 -13.78 6.41 10.57
CA VAL A 217 -14.06 6.21 9.15
C VAL A 217 -13.72 7.44 8.31
N ASP A 218 -14.03 8.63 8.81
CA ASP A 218 -13.77 9.92 8.15
C ASP A 218 -12.27 10.20 7.98
N VAL A 219 -11.44 9.84 8.97
CA VAL A 219 -9.96 9.87 8.85
C VAL A 219 -9.49 8.97 7.71
N ILE A 220 -10.00 7.74 7.64
CA ILE A 220 -9.61 6.79 6.59
C ILE A 220 -10.05 7.30 5.21
N GLN A 221 -11.26 7.85 5.11
CA GLN A 221 -11.76 8.45 3.86
C GLN A 221 -10.94 9.67 3.43
N ALA A 222 -10.55 10.54 4.36
CA ALA A 222 -9.71 11.70 4.10
C ALA A 222 -8.38 11.31 3.43
N VAL A 223 -7.75 10.22 3.88
CA VAL A 223 -6.50 9.71 3.29
C VAL A 223 -6.78 8.97 1.97
N LEU A 224 -7.80 8.11 1.91
CA LEU A 224 -8.18 7.38 0.69
C LEU A 224 -8.52 8.31 -0.48
N ALA A 225 -9.11 9.48 -0.22
CA ALA A 225 -9.39 10.48 -1.24
C ALA A 225 -8.13 10.97 -1.97
N ARG A 226 -6.94 10.82 -1.36
CA ARG A 226 -5.64 11.15 -1.98
C ARG A 226 -5.00 9.96 -2.70
N ARG A 227 -5.58 8.76 -2.57
CA ARG A 227 -5.13 7.50 -3.19
C ARG A 227 -3.61 7.24 -3.07
N PRO A 228 -2.97 7.33 -1.89
CA PRO A 228 -1.55 7.02 -1.78
C PRO A 228 -1.32 5.52 -2.04
N THR A 229 -0.52 5.20 -3.05
CA THR A 229 -0.24 3.83 -3.53
C THR A 229 0.90 3.15 -2.79
N LYS A 230 1.60 3.87 -1.91
CA LYS A 230 2.60 3.32 -0.99
C LYS A 230 1.94 3.00 0.35
N PRO A 231 1.80 1.72 0.75
CA PRO A 231 1.07 1.38 1.97
C PRO A 231 1.67 1.97 3.25
N ALA A 232 3.00 2.01 3.38
CA ALA A 232 3.66 2.64 4.52
C ALA A 232 3.37 4.15 4.61
N ASP A 233 3.31 4.83 3.46
CA ASP A 233 2.93 6.25 3.37
C ASP A 233 1.45 6.47 3.72
N PHE A 234 0.57 5.55 3.29
CA PHE A 234 -0.84 5.55 3.68
C PHE A 234 -0.98 5.47 5.21
N ASP A 235 -0.25 4.57 5.89
CA ASP A 235 -0.28 4.47 7.34
C ASP A 235 0.19 5.76 8.02
N ALA A 236 1.33 6.31 7.59
CA ALA A 236 1.86 7.56 8.13
C ALA A 236 0.84 8.71 8.05
N ARG A 237 0.12 8.83 6.92
CA ARG A 237 -0.96 9.81 6.75
C ARG A 237 -2.14 9.54 7.68
N VAL A 238 -2.59 8.28 7.80
CA VAL A 238 -3.70 7.92 8.70
C VAL A 238 -3.37 8.26 10.15
N ARG A 239 -2.16 7.93 10.62
CA ARG A 239 -1.71 8.25 11.98
C ARG A 239 -1.64 9.77 12.20
N ALA A 240 -1.09 10.51 11.24
CA ALA A 240 -1.01 11.97 11.30
C ALA A 240 -2.39 12.64 11.33
N VAL A 241 -3.33 12.20 10.48
CA VAL A 241 -4.69 12.75 10.46
C VAL A 241 -5.47 12.36 11.73
N SER A 242 -5.23 11.16 12.26
CA SER A 242 -5.80 10.74 13.55
C SER A 242 -5.31 11.64 14.69
N HIS A 243 -4.02 11.98 14.71
CA HIS A 243 -3.43 12.93 15.66
C HIS A 243 -4.02 14.33 15.48
N PHE A 244 -4.04 14.85 14.25
CA PHE A 244 -4.61 16.17 13.94
C PHE A 244 -6.03 16.32 14.46
N ARG A 245 -6.86 15.28 14.34
CA ARG A 245 -8.24 15.28 14.85
C ARG A 245 -8.36 15.54 16.35
N THR A 246 -7.31 15.27 17.13
CA THR A 246 -7.29 15.53 18.58
C THR A 246 -6.96 16.98 18.93
N LEU A 247 -6.54 17.80 17.97
CA LEU A 247 -6.19 19.20 18.18
C LEU A 247 -7.43 20.09 18.26
N ASP A 248 -7.40 21.10 19.13
CA ASP A 248 -8.49 22.07 19.31
C ASP A 248 -8.88 22.84 18.04
N SER A 249 -7.97 22.92 17.06
CA SER A 249 -8.20 23.59 15.78
C SER A 249 -8.77 22.69 14.69
N ALA A 250 -8.84 21.38 14.91
CA ALA A 250 -9.16 20.40 13.86
C ALA A 250 -10.55 20.63 13.26
N GLU A 251 -11.57 20.74 14.10
CA GLU A 251 -12.96 20.92 13.68
C GLU A 251 -13.14 22.21 12.86
N ALA A 252 -12.61 23.32 13.36
CA ALA A 252 -12.67 24.62 12.69
C ALA A 252 -11.96 24.58 11.32
N LEU A 253 -10.77 23.98 11.25
CA LEU A 253 -10.00 23.88 10.01
C LEU A 253 -10.61 22.90 9.00
N ALA A 254 -11.21 21.80 9.46
CA ALA A 254 -11.95 20.88 8.60
C ALA A 254 -13.18 21.57 7.99
N ALA A 255 -13.97 22.28 8.80
CA ALA A 255 -15.12 23.06 8.34
C ALA A 255 -14.70 24.15 7.35
N ALA A 256 -13.61 24.87 7.64
CA ALA A 256 -13.05 25.87 6.74
C ALA A 256 -12.60 25.24 5.40
N ASN A 257 -11.90 24.11 5.42
CA ASN A 257 -11.47 23.41 4.20
C ASN A 257 -12.65 22.89 3.38
N LYS A 258 -13.73 22.46 4.03
CA LYS A 258 -14.99 22.10 3.35
C LYS A 258 -15.62 23.31 2.68
N ARG A 259 -15.64 24.47 3.35
CA ARG A 259 -16.08 25.74 2.74
C ARG A 259 -15.21 26.12 1.56
N VAL A 260 -13.89 26.03 1.69
CA VAL A 260 -12.93 26.28 0.60
C VAL A 260 -13.20 25.37 -0.59
N SER A 261 -13.33 24.06 -0.36
CA SER A 261 -13.59 23.07 -1.42
C SER A 261 -14.87 23.40 -2.19
N ASN A 262 -15.94 23.80 -1.49
CA ASN A 262 -17.20 24.21 -2.11
C ASN A 262 -17.10 25.52 -2.90
N ILE A 263 -16.27 26.46 -2.46
CA ILE A 263 -16.02 27.72 -3.17
C ILE A 263 -15.24 27.43 -4.45
N LEU A 264 -14.15 26.66 -4.36
CA LEU A 264 -13.28 26.32 -5.48
C LEU A 264 -14.01 25.48 -6.53
N ALA A 265 -14.88 24.55 -6.13
CA ALA A 265 -15.70 23.77 -7.06
C ALA A 265 -16.68 24.61 -7.90
N LYS A 266 -17.00 25.84 -7.45
CA LYS A 266 -17.87 26.79 -8.16
C LYS A 266 -17.09 27.87 -8.92
N ALA A 267 -15.76 27.86 -8.83
CA ALA A 267 -14.93 28.83 -9.53
C ALA A 267 -15.01 28.57 -11.04
N ASP A 268 -15.39 29.60 -11.80
CA ASP A 268 -15.54 29.62 -13.25
C ASP A 268 -14.36 30.32 -13.95
N ILE A 269 -13.32 30.65 -13.19
CA ILE A 269 -12.14 31.39 -13.64
C ILE A 269 -10.87 30.59 -13.36
N ALA A 270 -9.86 30.79 -14.22
CA ALA A 270 -8.53 30.25 -13.97
C ALA A 270 -7.97 30.82 -12.66
N ILE A 271 -7.52 29.91 -11.80
CA ILE A 271 -6.87 30.23 -10.52
C ILE A 271 -5.37 30.29 -10.77
N GLY A 272 -4.77 31.47 -10.53
CA GLY A 272 -3.33 31.68 -10.64
C GLY A 272 -2.61 31.53 -9.30
N ASP A 273 -1.40 32.06 -9.25
CA ASP A 273 -0.62 32.17 -8.00
C ASP A 273 -1.09 33.36 -7.15
N ILE A 274 -0.75 33.31 -5.86
CA ILE A 274 -1.02 34.41 -4.93
C ILE A 274 -0.17 35.63 -5.30
N ASP A 275 -0.83 36.78 -5.44
CA ASP A 275 -0.21 38.09 -5.55
C ASP A 275 -0.49 38.88 -4.25
N VAL A 276 0.52 38.95 -3.37
CA VAL A 276 0.42 39.68 -2.09
C VAL A 276 0.17 41.18 -2.31
N SER A 277 0.64 41.74 -3.44
CA SER A 277 0.43 43.16 -3.76
C SER A 277 -1.01 43.48 -4.18
N ALA A 278 -1.76 42.46 -4.60
CA ALA A 278 -3.18 42.56 -4.94
C ALA A 278 -4.12 42.36 -3.73
N CYS A 279 -3.57 42.12 -2.52
CA CYS A 279 -4.36 42.05 -1.29
C CYS A 279 -4.80 43.44 -0.84
N VAL A 280 -6.10 43.62 -0.58
CA VAL A 280 -6.70 44.88 -0.13
C VAL A 280 -6.95 44.85 1.37
N GLU A 281 -7.59 43.78 1.86
CA GLU A 281 -7.93 43.64 3.27
C GLU A 281 -6.74 43.15 4.11
N PRO A 282 -6.58 43.59 5.36
CA PRO A 282 -5.53 43.08 6.24
C PRO A 282 -5.60 41.57 6.45
N ALA A 283 -6.82 41.01 6.53
CA ALA A 283 -7.04 39.59 6.77
C ALA A 283 -6.63 38.69 5.60
N GLU A 284 -6.88 39.10 4.35
CA GLU A 284 -6.41 38.33 3.18
C GLU A 284 -4.90 38.40 3.02
N LYS A 285 -4.30 39.57 3.29
CA LYS A 285 -2.85 39.70 3.28
C LYS A 285 -2.20 38.79 4.33
N ALA A 286 -2.72 38.78 5.55
CA ALA A 286 -2.22 37.93 6.62
C ALA A 286 -2.32 36.44 6.28
N LEU A 287 -3.45 35.99 5.72
CA LEU A 287 -3.61 34.60 5.29
C LEU A 287 -2.67 34.26 4.12
N ALA A 288 -2.54 35.16 3.13
CA ALA A 288 -1.66 35.00 1.98
C ALA A 288 -0.20 34.80 2.41
N GLU A 289 0.31 35.66 3.28
CA GLU A 289 1.67 35.59 3.81
C GLU A 289 1.87 34.30 4.64
N ALA A 290 0.89 33.93 5.48
CA ALA A 290 0.96 32.72 6.29
C ALA A 290 1.00 31.43 5.45
N VAL A 291 0.15 31.31 4.42
CA VAL A 291 0.15 30.10 3.57
C VAL A 291 1.41 30.00 2.70
N ILE A 292 1.95 31.13 2.23
CA ILE A 292 3.23 31.16 1.48
C ILE A 292 4.38 30.70 2.39
N ALA A 293 4.46 31.24 3.61
CA ALA A 293 5.50 30.88 4.56
C ALA A 293 5.41 29.40 4.96
N LEU A 294 4.20 28.93 5.31
CA LEU A 294 3.99 27.52 5.67
C LEU A 294 4.29 26.59 4.51
N LYS A 295 3.93 26.95 3.27
CA LYS A 295 4.31 26.17 2.09
C LYS A 295 5.81 25.90 2.05
N ALA A 296 6.65 26.91 2.27
CA ALA A 296 8.09 26.72 2.29
C ALA A 296 8.56 25.85 3.48
N GLU A 297 7.92 26.01 4.65
CA GLU A 297 8.28 25.29 5.87
C GLU A 297 7.90 23.81 5.86
N VAL A 298 6.74 23.45 5.29
CA VAL A 298 6.23 22.08 5.32
C VAL A 298 6.79 21.19 4.21
N GLN A 299 7.27 21.75 3.10
CA GLN A 299 7.84 20.97 1.99
C GLN A 299 8.92 19.96 2.42
N PRO A 300 9.95 20.31 3.22
CA PRO A 300 10.93 19.34 3.67
C PRO A 300 10.33 18.24 4.56
N LEU A 301 9.30 18.55 5.35
CA LEU A 301 8.63 17.58 6.22
C LEU A 301 7.79 16.59 5.39
N ILE A 302 7.09 17.08 4.37
CA ILE A 302 6.33 16.26 3.41
C ILE A 302 7.28 15.30 2.68
N ALA A 303 8.44 15.78 2.23
CA ALA A 303 9.44 14.95 1.57
C ALA A 303 10.02 13.85 2.48
N GLN A 304 10.00 14.07 3.80
CA GLN A 304 10.42 13.09 4.81
C GLN A 304 9.28 12.18 5.29
N GLY A 305 8.03 12.44 4.88
CA GLY A 305 6.84 11.72 5.36
C GLY A 305 6.43 12.09 6.79
N ASP A 306 6.94 13.19 7.36
CA ASP A 306 6.56 13.66 8.70
C ASP A 306 5.25 14.46 8.64
N TYR A 307 4.17 13.74 8.34
CA TYR A 307 2.85 14.32 8.15
C TYR A 307 2.24 14.87 9.46
N THR A 308 2.65 14.34 10.61
CA THR A 308 2.23 14.84 11.92
C THR A 308 2.74 16.26 12.12
N ALA A 309 4.04 16.50 11.92
CA ALA A 309 4.61 17.84 12.02
C ALA A 309 4.03 18.81 10.97
N VAL A 310 3.72 18.32 9.77
CA VAL A 310 3.02 19.11 8.74
C VAL A 310 1.66 19.58 9.26
N LEU A 311 0.83 18.66 9.74
CA LEU A 311 -0.53 18.99 10.21
C LEU A 311 -0.51 19.85 11.48
N ASP A 312 0.44 19.65 12.40
CA ASP A 312 0.63 20.52 13.57
C ASP A 312 0.96 21.96 13.17
N LYS A 313 1.81 22.15 12.15
CA LYS A 313 2.13 23.49 11.63
C LYS A 313 0.92 24.13 10.97
N LEU A 314 0.21 23.37 10.13
CA LEU A 314 -1.02 23.83 9.48
C LEU A 314 -2.15 24.12 10.48
N ALA A 315 -2.14 23.48 11.66
CA ALA A 315 -3.09 23.72 12.74
C ALA A 315 -3.07 25.18 13.23
N ASN A 316 -1.94 25.88 13.08
CA ASN A 316 -1.79 27.30 13.43
C ASN A 316 -2.49 28.25 12.46
N LEU A 317 -2.98 27.76 11.31
CA LEU A 317 -3.74 28.56 10.36
C LEU A 317 -5.17 28.88 10.82
N ARG A 318 -5.64 28.33 11.95
CA ARG A 318 -7.00 28.55 12.44
C ARG A 318 -7.36 30.04 12.49
N GLN A 319 -6.59 30.83 13.23
CA GLN A 319 -6.87 32.25 13.41
C GLN A 319 -6.86 33.07 12.10
N PRO A 320 -5.84 32.96 11.21
CA PRO A 320 -5.85 33.71 9.95
C PRO A 320 -6.96 33.24 8.99
N VAL A 321 -7.35 31.96 9.05
CA VAL A 321 -8.47 31.44 8.24
C VAL A 321 -9.81 31.99 8.74
N ASP A 322 -10.05 32.02 10.05
CA ASP A 322 -11.26 32.58 10.64
C ASP A 322 -11.36 34.08 10.30
N ALA A 323 -10.27 34.84 10.52
CA ALA A 323 -10.23 36.27 10.21
C ALA A 323 -10.46 36.56 8.72
N PHE A 324 -9.93 35.73 7.82
CA PHE A 324 -10.20 35.84 6.39
C PHE A 324 -11.69 35.67 6.11
N PHE A 325 -12.31 34.64 6.65
CA PHE A 325 -13.71 34.35 6.35
C PHE A 325 -14.72 35.30 7.00
N ASP A 326 -14.35 35.96 8.08
CA ASP A 326 -15.12 37.01 8.74
C ASP A 326 -14.98 38.37 8.04
N GLY A 327 -13.76 38.69 7.56
CA GLY A 327 -13.43 40.00 7.02
C GLY A 327 -13.42 40.11 5.50
N VAL A 328 -13.44 39.00 4.76
CA VAL A 328 -13.16 38.98 3.32
C VAL A 328 -14.30 38.33 2.53
N MET A 329 -14.93 39.11 1.65
CA MET A 329 -15.89 38.58 0.69
C MET A 329 -15.17 37.96 -0.52
N VAL A 330 -15.14 36.62 -0.59
CA VAL A 330 -14.38 35.90 -1.63
C VAL A 330 -14.87 36.22 -3.05
N ASN A 331 -16.18 36.29 -3.27
CA ASN A 331 -16.77 36.59 -4.58
C ASN A 331 -16.85 38.11 -4.83
N ALA A 332 -15.68 38.76 -4.91
CA ALA A 332 -15.58 40.19 -5.22
C ALA A 332 -15.99 40.48 -6.68
N GLU A 333 -16.54 41.69 -6.92
CA GLU A 333 -16.87 42.16 -8.28
C GLU A 333 -15.63 42.39 -9.14
N ASP A 334 -14.54 42.87 -8.53
CA ASP A 334 -13.25 42.97 -9.19
C ASP A 334 -12.68 41.57 -9.47
N GLN A 335 -12.57 41.25 -10.76
CA GLN A 335 -12.15 39.93 -11.22
C GLN A 335 -10.72 39.58 -10.75
N LYS A 336 -9.82 40.56 -10.68
CA LYS A 336 -8.41 40.36 -10.32
C LYS A 336 -8.28 40.08 -8.83
N LEU A 337 -9.03 40.82 -8.01
CA LEU A 337 -9.14 40.58 -6.57
C LEU A 337 -9.78 39.23 -6.26
N ARG A 338 -10.87 38.87 -6.97
CA ARG A 338 -11.52 37.56 -6.85
C ARG A 338 -10.56 36.43 -7.20
N GLN A 339 -9.80 36.55 -8.29
CA GLN A 339 -8.78 35.58 -8.68
C GLN A 339 -7.72 35.40 -7.58
N ASN A 340 -7.21 36.49 -7.01
CA ASN A 340 -6.22 36.42 -5.94
C ASN A 340 -6.75 35.74 -4.68
N ARG A 341 -7.98 36.05 -4.26
CA ARG A 341 -8.65 35.39 -3.12
C ARG A 341 -8.82 33.90 -3.35
N LEU A 342 -9.20 33.48 -4.56
CA LEU A 342 -9.26 32.05 -4.91
C LEU A 342 -7.87 31.40 -4.93
N ALA A 343 -6.82 32.12 -5.34
CA ALA A 343 -5.44 31.63 -5.29
C ALA A 343 -4.97 31.36 -3.84
N ILE A 344 -5.33 32.24 -2.90
CA ILE A 344 -5.05 32.05 -1.46
C ILE A 344 -5.75 30.78 -0.96
N LEU A 345 -7.04 30.63 -1.26
CA LEU A 345 -7.83 29.47 -0.82
C LEU A 345 -7.36 28.16 -1.47
N SER A 346 -7.02 28.18 -2.76
CA SER A 346 -6.47 27.04 -3.49
C SER A 346 -5.12 26.62 -2.91
N THR A 347 -4.25 27.57 -2.59
CA THR A 347 -2.97 27.29 -1.93
C THR A 347 -3.17 26.69 -0.54
N LEU A 348 -4.08 27.25 0.26
CA LEU A 348 -4.46 26.72 1.57
C LEU A 348 -4.93 25.26 1.47
N GLN A 349 -5.89 24.98 0.58
CA GLN A 349 -6.40 23.62 0.36
C GLN A 349 -5.28 22.68 -0.10
N GLY A 350 -4.43 23.14 -1.01
CA GLY A 350 -3.29 22.38 -1.53
C GLY A 350 -2.28 21.96 -0.46
N LEU A 351 -2.10 22.75 0.61
CA LEU A 351 -1.26 22.36 1.75
C LEU A 351 -1.81 21.13 2.48
N PHE A 352 -3.12 21.12 2.77
CA PHE A 352 -3.75 19.97 3.43
C PHE A 352 -3.84 18.75 2.51
N LEU A 353 -4.17 18.94 1.22
CA LEU A 353 -4.28 17.85 0.24
C LEU A 353 -2.94 17.12 -0.04
N GLN A 354 -1.81 17.71 0.35
CA GLN A 354 -0.53 16.99 0.36
C GLN A 354 -0.46 15.90 1.43
N VAL A 355 -1.35 15.92 2.42
CA VAL A 355 -1.49 14.90 3.48
C VAL A 355 -2.80 14.12 3.34
N ALA A 356 -3.94 14.81 3.35
CA ALA A 356 -5.28 14.21 3.29
C ALA A 356 -6.33 15.24 2.86
N ASP A 357 -7.48 14.77 2.38
CA ASP A 357 -8.65 15.64 2.21
C ASP A 357 -9.36 15.85 3.56
N ILE A 358 -8.88 16.81 4.34
CA ILE A 358 -9.42 17.10 5.67
C ILE A 358 -10.85 17.67 5.64
N SER A 359 -11.37 18.04 4.47
CA SER A 359 -12.78 18.47 4.33
C SER A 359 -13.78 17.33 4.59
N LEU A 360 -13.29 16.09 4.61
CA LEU A 360 -14.06 14.88 4.89
C LEU A 360 -14.16 14.55 6.39
N LEU A 361 -13.38 15.21 7.25
CA LEU A 361 -13.46 15.03 8.71
C LEU A 361 -14.78 15.63 9.23
N GLN A 362 -15.51 14.86 10.05
CA GLN A 362 -16.84 15.22 10.58
C GLN A 362 -16.91 15.11 12.11
#